data_AF-A0A2E4HHX5-F1
#
_entry.id   AF-A0A2E4HHX5-F1
#
_cell.length_a   1.000
_cell.length_b   1.000
_cell.length_c   1.000
_cell.angle_alpha   90.00
_cell.angle_beta   90.00
_cell.angle_gamma   90.00
#
_symmetry.space_group_name_H-M   'P 1'
#
loop_
_entity.id
_entity.type
_entity.pdbx_description
1 polymer ?
#
loop_
_entity_poly.entity_id
_entity_poly.type
_entity_poly.pdbx_seq_one_letter_code
_entity_poly.pdbx_strand_id
1 'polypeptide(L)'
;MTLKKAALIIFTILLVDQVLKVYIKLNFTEYQSIQVFGLDWFRIYFVENEGAAWGAKIPWEHGKIALSLFRLIIAPVIGYWLVKSIREAAPKLLIIAISLIFAGAVGNIIDSLLYGVLFSASDAQTVATFLPEGGGYADPLYGKVVDMLYFPFIEDAVLPQWIPIWGGKTFTFFNAIFNIADMAISTGVGILLVFNKRVFPKEEGNASDTEQKEQNTAA
;
A
#
# COMPACT_ATOMS: atom_id res chain seq x y z
N MET A 1 -10.76 10.51 17.56
CA MET A 1 -9.59 9.67 17.96
C MET A 1 -8.43 10.60 18.24
N THR A 2 -7.51 10.30 19.17
CA THR A 2 -6.39 11.21 19.46
C THR A 2 -5.24 11.01 18.50
N LEU A 3 -4.41 12.05 18.30
CA LEU A 3 -3.21 12.00 17.46
C LEU A 3 -2.24 10.90 17.91
N LYS A 4 -2.07 10.69 19.22
CA LYS A 4 -1.22 9.63 19.78
C LYS A 4 -1.63 8.23 19.30
N LYS A 5 -2.94 7.97 19.21
CA LYS A 5 -3.44 6.67 18.74
C LYS A 5 -3.23 6.50 17.23
N ALA A 6 -3.45 7.55 16.44
CA ALA A 6 -3.17 7.51 15.01
C ALA A 6 -1.67 7.30 14.74
N ALA A 7 -0.80 8.02 15.46
CA ALA A 7 0.66 7.87 15.38
C ALA A 7 1.11 6.46 15.75
N LEU A 8 0.50 5.84 16.76
CA LEU A 8 0.80 4.44 17.13
C LEU A 8 0.46 3.46 16.01
N ILE A 9 -0.69 3.63 15.34
CA ILE A 9 -1.06 2.81 14.18
C ILE A 9 -0.03 2.97 13.07
N ILE A 10 0.30 4.22 12.71
CA ILE A 10 1.27 4.53 11.65
C ILE A 10 2.62 3.92 11.97
N PHE A 11 3.13 4.15 13.19
CA PHE A 11 4.41 3.62 13.63
C PHE A 11 4.45 2.10 13.58
N THR A 12 3.40 1.42 14.05
CA THR A 12 3.35 -0.04 14.06
C THR A 12 3.39 -0.61 12.63
N ILE A 13 2.62 -0.02 11.71
CA ILE A 13 2.59 -0.46 10.30
C ILE A 13 3.94 -0.22 9.64
N LEU A 14 4.53 0.96 9.81
CA LEU A 14 5.85 1.28 9.29
C LEU A 14 6.93 0.35 9.84
N LEU A 15 6.88 0.07 11.15
CA LEU A 15 7.83 -0.84 11.79
C LEU A 15 7.75 -2.24 11.18
N VAL A 16 6.55 -2.80 11.07
CA VAL A 16 6.35 -4.14 10.49
C VAL A 16 6.74 -4.17 9.02
N ASP A 17 6.33 -3.18 8.22
CA ASP A 17 6.69 -3.06 6.80
C ASP A 17 8.20 -3.02 6.60
N GLN A 18 8.89 -2.10 7.27
CA GLN A 18 10.32 -1.89 7.08
C GLN A 18 11.16 -3.04 7.64
N VAL A 19 10.80 -3.60 8.80
CA VAL A 19 11.50 -4.78 9.34
C VAL A 19 11.39 -5.96 8.37
N LEU A 20 10.18 -6.22 7.84
CA LEU A 20 9.98 -7.32 6.90
C LEU A 20 10.73 -7.10 5.59
N LYS A 21 10.67 -5.88 5.02
CA LYS A 21 11.39 -5.55 3.77
C LYS A 21 12.90 -5.70 3.91
N VAL A 22 13.48 -5.17 4.99
CA VAL A 22 14.92 -5.33 5.28
C VAL A 22 15.27 -6.81 5.47
N TYR A 23 14.45 -7.56 6.19
CA TYR A 23 14.65 -9.00 6.37
C TYR A 23 14.66 -9.74 5.02
N ILE A 24 13.67 -9.51 4.16
CA ILE A 24 13.63 -10.13 2.83
C ILE A 24 14.86 -9.77 2.02
N LYS A 25 15.21 -8.48 1.96
CA LYS A 25 16.33 -7.99 1.14
C LYS A 25 17.69 -8.57 1.54
N LEU A 26 17.88 -8.88 2.82
CA LEU A 26 19.14 -9.42 3.37
C LEU A 26 19.19 -10.95 3.44
N ASN A 27 18.08 -11.65 3.23
CA ASN A 27 18.01 -13.11 3.38
C ASN A 27 17.51 -13.86 2.14
N PHE A 28 17.01 -13.14 1.13
CA PHE A 28 16.47 -13.73 -0.09
C PHE A 28 17.22 -13.22 -1.32
N THR A 29 17.45 -14.11 -2.29
CA THR A 29 17.84 -13.71 -3.65
C THR A 29 16.60 -13.25 -4.43
N GLU A 30 16.77 -12.38 -5.42
CA GLU A 30 15.65 -11.91 -6.23
C GLU A 30 14.97 -13.11 -6.92
N TYR A 31 13.63 -13.16 -6.91
CA TYR A 31 12.80 -14.28 -7.38
C TYR A 31 12.92 -15.57 -6.55
N GLN A 32 13.50 -15.52 -5.35
CA GLN A 32 13.39 -16.63 -4.41
C GLN A 32 11.96 -16.71 -3.85
N SER A 33 11.40 -17.93 -3.87
CA SER A 33 10.07 -18.24 -3.35
C SER A 33 10.14 -19.28 -2.24
N ILE A 34 9.41 -19.05 -1.15
CA ILE A 34 9.18 -20.06 -0.11
C ILE A 34 7.69 -20.18 0.19
N GLN A 35 7.22 -21.40 0.41
CA GLN A 35 5.86 -21.66 0.87
C GLN A 35 5.74 -21.38 2.36
N VAL A 36 4.74 -20.61 2.75
CA VAL A 36 4.48 -20.33 4.16
C VAL A 36 3.63 -21.46 4.74
N PHE A 37 4.11 -22.09 5.80
CA PHE A 37 3.47 -23.27 6.41
C PHE A 37 3.28 -24.46 5.45
N GLY A 38 4.03 -24.53 4.36
CA GLY A 38 3.86 -25.54 3.31
C GLY A 38 2.58 -25.38 2.48
N LEU A 39 2.00 -24.18 2.46
CA LEU A 39 0.77 -23.88 1.70
C LEU A 39 1.12 -23.33 0.32
N ASP A 40 0.63 -23.99 -0.74
CA ASP A 40 0.88 -23.54 -2.13
C ASP A 40 0.30 -22.16 -2.43
N TRP A 41 -0.84 -21.81 -1.81
CA TRP A 41 -1.56 -20.56 -2.03
C TRP A 41 -1.04 -19.38 -1.19
N PHE A 42 -0.04 -19.58 -0.32
CA PHE A 42 0.60 -18.51 0.44
C PHE A 42 2.12 -18.65 0.41
N ARG A 43 2.77 -17.74 -0.32
CA ARG A 43 4.22 -17.74 -0.54
C ARG A 43 4.82 -16.40 -0.14
N ILE A 44 6.04 -16.45 0.37
CA ILE A 44 6.93 -15.30 0.37
C ILE A 44 7.76 -15.39 -0.90
N TYR A 45 7.58 -14.43 -1.80
CA TYR A 45 8.23 -14.39 -3.10
C TYR A 45 8.85 -13.01 -3.32
N PHE A 46 10.18 -12.95 -3.28
CA PHE A 46 10.90 -11.68 -3.29
C PHE A 46 10.97 -11.09 -4.70
N VAL A 47 10.41 -9.89 -4.87
CA VAL A 47 10.53 -9.09 -6.09
C VAL A 47 10.86 -7.64 -5.73
N GLU A 48 11.73 -7.01 -6.51
CA GLU A 48 11.94 -5.57 -6.43
C GLU A 48 11.17 -4.82 -7.52
N ASN A 49 10.33 -3.88 -7.11
CA ASN A 49 9.42 -3.18 -7.97
C ASN A 49 9.83 -1.72 -8.16
N GLU A 50 9.64 -1.19 -9.36
CA GLU A 50 9.78 0.24 -9.65
C GLU A 50 8.76 1.11 -8.88
N GLY A 51 7.87 0.51 -8.12
CA GLY A 51 6.94 1.21 -7.24
C GLY A 51 5.59 1.45 -7.91
N ALA A 52 5.22 0.65 -8.90
CA ALA A 52 3.83 0.57 -9.34
C ALA A 52 3.13 -0.58 -8.61
N ALA A 53 1.89 -0.37 -8.17
CA ALA A 53 1.18 -1.41 -7.44
C ALA A 53 0.78 -2.58 -8.36
N TRP A 54 0.56 -3.77 -7.79
CA TRP A 54 0.01 -4.94 -8.50
C TRP A 54 0.86 -5.43 -9.68
N GLY A 55 2.18 -5.30 -9.61
CA GLY A 55 3.10 -5.75 -10.66
C GLY A 55 2.99 -4.99 -11.99
N ALA A 56 2.28 -3.86 -12.02
CA ALA A 56 2.25 -2.99 -13.18
C ALA A 56 3.65 -2.45 -13.46
N LYS A 57 4.01 -2.32 -14.73
CA LYS A 57 5.27 -1.69 -15.17
C LYS A 57 4.92 -0.44 -15.96
N ILE A 58 5.57 0.68 -15.65
CA ILE A 58 5.43 1.90 -16.45
C ILE A 58 6.54 1.88 -17.51
N PRO A 59 6.22 1.74 -18.81
CA PRO A 59 7.22 1.55 -19.86
C PRO A 59 8.03 2.81 -20.22
N TRP A 60 8.02 3.84 -19.37
CA TRP A 60 8.74 5.09 -19.59
C TRP A 60 10.03 5.11 -18.78
N GLU A 61 11.14 5.51 -19.40
CA GLU A 61 12.47 5.75 -18.79
C GLU A 61 12.48 6.56 -17.47
N HIS A 62 11.45 7.38 -17.23
CA HIS A 62 11.30 8.24 -16.05
C HIS A 62 10.04 7.89 -15.23
N GLY A 63 9.36 6.79 -15.57
CA GLY A 63 8.15 6.33 -14.88
C GLY A 63 8.38 6.11 -13.39
N LYS A 64 9.54 5.54 -13.04
CA LYS A 64 10.00 5.37 -11.66
C LYS A 64 10.03 6.69 -10.88
N ILE A 65 10.72 7.70 -11.41
CA ILE A 65 10.88 8.99 -10.75
C ILE A 65 9.53 9.68 -10.63
N ALA A 66 8.71 9.65 -11.68
CA ALA A 66 7.37 10.23 -11.68
C ALA A 66 6.49 9.62 -10.57
N LEU A 67 6.55 8.30 -10.38
CA LEU A 67 5.85 7.61 -9.28
C LEU A 67 6.39 8.01 -7.91
N SER A 68 7.71 8.06 -7.74
CA SER A 68 8.35 8.48 -6.49
C SER A 68 7.98 9.92 -6.13
N LEU A 69 8.01 10.85 -7.09
CA LEU A 69 7.62 12.25 -6.92
C LEU A 69 6.13 12.41 -6.63
N PHE A 70 5.27 11.69 -7.34
CA PHE A 70 3.84 11.69 -7.09
C PHE A 70 3.54 11.29 -5.64
N ARG A 71 4.16 10.22 -5.14
CA ARG A 71 4.04 9.80 -3.73
C ARG A 71 4.53 10.88 -2.77
N LEU A 72 5.67 11.50 -3.07
CA LEU A 72 6.25 12.56 -2.24
C LEU A 72 5.35 13.79 -2.13
N ILE A 73 4.54 14.08 -3.16
CA ILE A 73 3.55 15.16 -3.15
C ILE A 73 2.27 14.74 -2.41
N ILE A 74 1.77 13.53 -2.67
CA ILE A 74 0.49 13.07 -2.13
C ILE A 74 0.58 12.71 -0.63
N ALA A 75 1.70 12.17 -0.15
CA ALA A 75 1.83 11.80 1.26
C ALA A 75 1.65 13.00 2.22
N PRO A 76 2.28 14.18 2.00
CA PRO A 76 1.99 15.39 2.78
C PRO A 76 0.52 15.82 2.73
N VAL A 77 -0.15 15.70 1.58
CA VAL A 77 -1.58 16.02 1.45
C VAL A 77 -2.43 15.11 2.33
N ILE A 78 -2.16 13.80 2.31
CA ILE A 78 -2.84 12.82 3.17
C ILE A 78 -2.50 13.06 4.64
N GLY A 79 -1.26 13.40 4.97
CA GLY A 79 -0.84 13.74 6.33
C GLY A 79 -1.54 14.98 6.87
N TYR A 80 -1.67 16.03 6.05
CA TYR A 80 -2.48 17.20 6.37
C TYR A 80 -3.95 16.82 6.58
N TRP A 81 -4.52 16.01 5.69
CA TRP A 81 -5.90 15.55 5.81
C TRP A 81 -6.12 14.75 7.10
N LEU A 82 -5.19 13.88 7.48
CA LEU A 82 -5.23 13.15 8.75
C LEU A 82 -5.28 14.10 9.96
N VAL A 83 -4.35 15.07 10.01
CA VAL A 83 -4.29 16.04 11.12
C VAL A 83 -5.57 16.87 11.18
N LYS A 84 -6.06 17.34 10.02
CA LYS A 84 -7.31 18.07 9.91
C LYS A 84 -8.49 17.24 10.44
N SER A 85 -8.66 16.00 9.97
CA SER A 85 -9.75 15.11 10.41
C SER A 85 -9.68 14.79 11.90
N ILE A 86 -8.48 14.69 12.49
CA ILE A 86 -8.33 14.51 13.94
C ILE A 86 -8.81 15.76 14.69
N ARG A 87 -8.42 16.96 14.23
CA ARG A 87 -8.80 18.25 14.85
C ARG A 87 -10.31 18.51 14.77
N GLU A 88 -10.93 18.13 13.66
CA GLU A 88 -12.36 18.24 13.41
C GLU A 88 -13.18 17.12 14.07
N ALA A 89 -12.55 16.31 14.95
CA ALA A 89 -13.19 15.21 15.67
C ALA A 89 -13.95 14.21 14.76
N ALA A 90 -13.44 14.01 13.55
CA ALA A 90 -14.08 13.16 12.55
C ALA A 90 -14.24 11.70 13.04
N PRO A 91 -15.12 10.91 12.38
CA PRO A 91 -15.38 9.53 12.78
C PRO A 91 -14.08 8.72 12.92
N LYS A 92 -14.00 7.91 13.99
CA LYS A 92 -12.80 7.11 14.29
C LYS A 92 -12.38 6.23 13.10
N LEU A 93 -13.35 5.69 12.38
CA LEU A 93 -13.11 4.83 11.22
C LEU A 93 -12.45 5.59 10.06
N LEU A 94 -12.81 6.86 9.84
CA LEU A 94 -12.14 7.73 8.88
C LEU A 94 -10.67 7.93 9.28
N ILE A 95 -10.41 8.30 10.54
CA ILE A 95 -9.05 8.54 11.02
C ILE A 95 -8.18 7.27 10.90
N ILE A 96 -8.74 6.09 11.19
CA ILE A 96 -8.06 4.81 10.98
C ILE A 96 -7.73 4.61 9.50
N ALA A 97 -8.72 4.77 8.60
CA ALA A 97 -8.50 4.61 7.17
C ALA A 97 -7.39 5.53 6.63
N ILE A 98 -7.42 6.81 6.99
CA ILE A 98 -6.37 7.77 6.59
C ILE A 98 -5.01 7.36 7.17
N SER A 99 -4.96 6.90 8.42
CA SER A 99 -3.72 6.44 9.07
C SER A 99 -3.10 5.26 8.34
N LEU A 100 -3.92 4.30 7.88
CA LEU A 100 -3.45 3.14 7.09
C LEU A 100 -2.86 3.59 5.74
N ILE A 101 -3.57 4.45 5.00
CA ILE A 101 -3.13 4.95 3.70
C ILE A 101 -1.84 5.76 3.86
N PHE A 102 -1.78 6.65 4.87
CA PHE A 102 -0.60 7.45 5.14
C PHE A 102 0.61 6.58 5.51
N ALA A 103 0.43 5.59 6.38
CA ALA A 103 1.50 4.69 6.78
C ALA A 103 2.06 3.90 5.58
N GLY A 104 1.21 3.34 4.74
CA GLY A 104 1.67 2.62 3.56
C GLY A 104 2.34 3.55 2.53
N ALA A 105 1.81 4.75 2.32
CA ALA A 105 2.44 5.74 1.44
C ALA A 105 3.85 6.09 1.92
N VAL A 106 4.02 6.35 3.23
CA VAL A 106 5.33 6.65 3.83
C VAL A 106 6.27 5.45 3.75
N GLY A 107 5.79 4.23 3.98
CA GLY A 107 6.59 3.00 3.86
C GLY A 107 7.22 2.85 2.48
N ASN A 108 6.42 2.97 1.42
CA ASN A 108 6.94 2.90 0.05
C ASN A 108 7.79 4.13 -0.36
N ILE A 109 7.62 5.28 0.28
CA ILE A 109 8.51 6.45 0.10
C ILE A 109 9.89 6.17 0.70
N ILE A 110 9.96 5.52 1.87
CA ILE A 110 11.24 5.15 2.51
C ILE A 110 12.06 4.27 1.56
N ASP A 111 11.44 3.25 0.97
CA ASP A 111 12.09 2.38 -0.01
C ASP A 111 12.62 3.19 -1.20
N SER A 112 11.73 3.96 -1.85
CA SER A 112 12.08 4.79 -3.01
C SER A 112 13.22 5.76 -2.72
N LEU A 113 13.24 6.39 -1.54
CA LEU A 113 14.23 7.39 -1.18
C LEU A 113 15.55 6.78 -0.74
N LEU A 114 15.52 5.68 0.02
CA LEU A 114 16.68 5.23 0.79
C LEU A 114 17.24 3.89 0.35
N TYR A 115 16.43 2.96 -0.19
CA TYR A 115 16.92 1.60 -0.40
C TYR A 115 17.97 1.50 -1.52
N GLY A 116 17.88 2.39 -2.52
CA GLY A 116 18.93 2.56 -3.53
C GLY A 116 20.28 2.93 -2.92
N VAL A 117 20.26 3.78 -1.90
CA VAL A 117 21.48 4.30 -1.25
C VAL A 117 22.01 3.33 -0.19
N LEU A 118 21.11 2.66 0.52
CA LEU A 118 21.46 1.86 1.70
C LEU A 118 21.87 0.43 1.40
N PHE A 119 21.49 -0.13 0.25
CA PHE A 119 21.75 -1.54 -0.06
C PHE A 119 22.50 -1.70 -1.37
N SER A 120 23.19 -2.84 -1.52
CA SER A 120 23.61 -3.31 -2.85
C SER A 120 22.40 -3.77 -3.67
N ALA A 121 22.62 -3.95 -4.97
CA ALA A 121 21.62 -4.56 -5.84
C ALA A 121 21.32 -5.98 -5.34
N SER A 122 20.04 -6.36 -5.41
CA SER A 122 19.65 -7.75 -5.26
C SER A 122 19.76 -8.43 -6.63
N ASP A 123 20.22 -9.67 -6.68
CA ASP A 123 20.23 -10.47 -7.90
C ASP A 123 19.76 -11.91 -7.60
N ALA A 124 19.65 -12.74 -8.64
CA ALA A 124 19.14 -14.11 -8.52
C ALA A 124 20.12 -15.09 -7.83
N GLN A 125 21.38 -14.70 -7.61
CA GLN A 125 22.45 -15.56 -7.09
C GLN A 125 22.92 -15.15 -5.68
N THR A 126 22.83 -13.87 -5.34
CA THR A 126 23.37 -13.29 -4.11
C THR A 126 22.35 -12.39 -3.40
N VAL A 127 22.38 -12.44 -2.07
CA VAL A 127 21.57 -11.56 -1.22
C VAL A 127 22.18 -10.17 -1.20
N ALA A 128 21.36 -9.14 -0.98
CA ALA A 128 21.88 -7.79 -0.88
C ALA A 128 22.70 -7.59 0.40
N THR A 129 23.67 -6.68 0.32
CA THR A 129 24.45 -6.22 1.47
C THR A 129 23.93 -4.87 1.93
N PHE A 130 23.85 -4.67 3.25
CA PHE A 130 23.56 -3.37 3.84
C PHE A 130 24.83 -2.53 3.96
N LEU A 131 24.79 -1.29 3.48
CA LEU A 131 25.91 -0.33 3.43
C LEU A 131 27.18 -0.93 2.80
N PRO A 132 27.12 -1.38 1.52
CA PRO A 132 28.29 -1.87 0.81
C PRO A 132 29.38 -0.78 0.70
N GLU A 133 30.66 -1.18 0.74
CA GLU A 133 31.81 -0.24 0.71
C GLU A 133 31.81 0.67 -0.53
N GLY A 134 31.29 0.19 -1.66
CA GLY A 134 31.19 0.94 -2.92
C GLY A 134 29.98 1.88 -3.02
N GLY A 135 29.15 1.98 -1.97
CA GLY A 135 27.88 2.70 -2.01
C GLY A 135 26.72 1.84 -2.53
N GLY A 136 25.50 2.31 -2.28
CA GLY A 136 24.29 1.58 -2.71
C GLY A 136 24.11 1.52 -4.23
N TYR A 137 23.14 0.72 -4.68
CA TYR A 137 22.90 0.47 -6.11
C TYR A 137 22.30 1.64 -6.89
N ALA A 138 21.75 2.67 -6.23
CA ALA A 138 21.12 3.80 -6.90
C ALA A 138 21.07 5.07 -6.04
N ASP A 139 20.91 6.21 -6.71
CA ASP A 139 20.68 7.50 -6.07
C ASP A 139 19.33 7.57 -5.33
N PRO A 140 19.13 8.55 -4.43
CA PRO A 140 17.83 8.79 -3.81
C PRO A 140 16.71 8.95 -4.85
N LEU A 141 15.51 8.47 -4.52
CA LEU A 141 14.29 8.39 -5.38
C LEU A 141 14.27 7.25 -6.41
N TYR A 142 15.42 6.64 -6.71
CA TYR A 142 15.53 5.50 -7.62
C TYR A 142 15.49 4.14 -6.94
N GLY A 143 15.44 4.10 -5.60
CA GLY A 143 15.31 2.86 -4.84
C GLY A 143 14.05 2.08 -5.26
N LYS A 144 14.18 0.77 -5.46
CA LYS A 144 13.05 -0.13 -5.73
C LYS A 144 12.30 -0.44 -4.42
N VAL A 145 11.00 -0.69 -4.57
CA VAL A 145 10.11 -1.12 -3.48
C VAL A 145 10.24 -2.64 -3.34
N VAL A 146 10.40 -3.13 -2.11
CA VAL A 146 10.51 -4.57 -1.84
C VAL A 146 9.13 -5.16 -1.66
N ASP A 147 8.75 -6.06 -2.58
CA ASP A 147 7.50 -6.82 -2.55
C ASP A 147 7.78 -8.28 -2.18
N MET A 148 6.89 -8.89 -1.39
CA MET A 148 7.14 -10.23 -0.87
C MET A 148 5.91 -11.12 -0.69
N LEU A 149 4.73 -10.55 -0.46
CA LEU A 149 3.51 -11.32 -0.18
C LEU A 149 2.89 -11.78 -1.50
N TYR A 150 2.78 -13.09 -1.68
CA TYR A 150 2.24 -13.69 -2.90
C TYR A 150 1.19 -14.76 -2.57
N PHE A 151 -0.01 -14.62 -3.15
CA PHE A 151 -1.15 -15.50 -2.86
C PHE A 151 -1.78 -16.07 -4.14
N PRO A 152 -1.09 -16.95 -4.89
CA PRO A 152 -1.64 -17.55 -6.10
C PRO A 152 -2.70 -18.59 -5.74
N PHE A 153 -3.91 -18.15 -5.42
CA PHE A 153 -5.00 -19.05 -4.98
C PHE A 153 -5.37 -20.10 -6.03
N ILE A 154 -5.24 -19.75 -7.31
CA ILE A 154 -5.37 -20.68 -8.44
C ILE A 154 -4.17 -20.41 -9.34
N GLU A 155 -3.33 -21.40 -9.55
CA GLU A 155 -2.12 -21.28 -10.37
C GLU A 155 -2.22 -22.20 -11.58
N ASP A 156 -1.91 -21.66 -12.76
CA ASP A 156 -1.83 -22.39 -14.04
C ASP A 156 -3.06 -23.24 -14.39
N ALA A 157 -4.25 -22.84 -13.94
CA ALA A 157 -5.48 -23.54 -14.26
C ALA A 157 -5.80 -23.41 -15.75
N VAL A 158 -5.95 -24.54 -16.42
CA VAL A 158 -6.36 -24.56 -17.84
C VAL A 158 -7.84 -24.22 -17.92
N LEU A 159 -8.15 -23.10 -18.58
CA LEU A 159 -9.52 -22.65 -18.74
C LEU A 159 -10.30 -23.62 -19.65
N PRO A 160 -11.56 -23.96 -19.29
CA PRO A 160 -12.40 -24.80 -20.13
C PRO A 160 -12.54 -24.27 -21.56
N GLN A 161 -12.53 -25.18 -22.53
CA GLN A 161 -12.62 -24.87 -23.97
C GLN A 161 -13.85 -24.04 -24.35
N TRP A 162 -14.92 -24.09 -23.55
CA TRP A 162 -16.16 -23.37 -23.80
C TRP A 162 -16.09 -21.87 -23.45
N ILE A 163 -15.04 -21.39 -22.76
CA ILE A 163 -14.86 -19.98 -22.44
C ILE A 163 -14.43 -19.21 -23.71
N PRO A 164 -15.22 -18.24 -24.20
CA PRO A 164 -14.83 -17.45 -25.37
C PRO A 164 -13.51 -16.71 -25.12
N ILE A 165 -12.65 -16.62 -26.15
CA ILE A 165 -11.37 -15.86 -26.17
C ILE A 165 -10.25 -16.45 -25.29
N TRP A 166 -10.58 -17.11 -24.17
CA TRP A 166 -9.62 -17.61 -23.18
C TRP A 166 -9.61 -19.13 -22.98
N GLY A 167 -10.55 -19.88 -23.55
CA GLY A 167 -10.58 -21.34 -23.46
C GLY A 167 -9.28 -21.99 -23.93
N GLY A 168 -8.79 -22.97 -23.16
CA GLY A 168 -7.52 -23.65 -23.40
C GLY A 168 -6.26 -22.90 -22.96
N LYS A 169 -6.36 -21.63 -22.52
CA LYS A 169 -5.22 -20.88 -21.96
C LYS A 169 -5.06 -21.19 -20.46
N THR A 170 -3.83 -21.08 -19.96
CA THR A 170 -3.56 -21.11 -18.53
C THR A 170 -3.98 -19.80 -17.87
N PHE A 171 -4.48 -19.89 -16.65
CA PHE A 171 -4.94 -18.77 -15.86
C PHE A 171 -4.46 -18.92 -14.42
N THR A 172 -3.86 -17.86 -13.91
CA THR A 172 -3.46 -17.73 -12.50
C THR A 172 -4.29 -16.63 -11.85
N PHE A 173 -5.15 -17.01 -10.92
CA PHE A 173 -5.93 -16.07 -10.12
C PHE A 173 -5.04 -15.46 -9.03
N PHE A 174 -5.02 -14.13 -8.98
CA PHE A 174 -4.29 -13.33 -8.01
C PHE A 174 -2.75 -13.43 -8.14
N ASN A 175 -2.24 -13.14 -9.34
CA ASN A 175 -0.80 -13.10 -9.63
C ASN A 175 -0.08 -11.84 -9.10
N ALA A 176 -0.63 -11.18 -8.08
CA ALA A 176 -0.08 -9.93 -7.57
C ALA A 176 0.83 -10.19 -6.38
N ILE A 177 1.99 -9.55 -6.41
CA ILE A 177 2.96 -9.57 -5.32
C ILE A 177 3.00 -8.15 -4.75
N PHE A 178 2.94 -8.05 -3.43
CA PHE A 178 2.83 -6.77 -2.74
C PHE A 178 3.48 -6.84 -1.36
N ASN A 179 3.49 -5.72 -0.66
CA ASN A 179 4.05 -5.60 0.67
C ASN A 179 3.00 -5.13 1.71
N ILE A 180 3.44 -4.96 2.95
CA ILE A 180 2.58 -4.53 4.06
C ILE A 180 2.05 -3.10 3.84
N ALA A 181 2.86 -2.21 3.27
CA ALA A 181 2.44 -0.87 2.90
C ALA A 181 1.29 -0.87 1.86
N ASP A 182 1.36 -1.70 0.82
CA ASP A 182 0.29 -1.81 -0.18
C ASP A 182 -0.99 -2.41 0.39
N MET A 183 -0.86 -3.39 1.29
CA MET A 183 -1.99 -3.94 2.05
C MET A 183 -2.64 -2.87 2.92
N ALA A 184 -1.85 -2.02 3.59
CA ALA A 184 -2.36 -0.91 4.40
C ALA A 184 -3.10 0.13 3.55
N ILE A 185 -2.54 0.54 2.41
CA ILE A 185 -3.20 1.45 1.45
C ILE A 185 -4.52 0.84 0.97
N SER A 186 -4.49 -0.40 0.48
CA SER A 186 -5.67 -1.09 -0.07
C SER A 186 -6.77 -1.25 0.98
N THR A 187 -6.40 -1.60 2.21
CA THR A 187 -7.35 -1.72 3.33
C THR A 187 -7.94 -0.36 3.71
N GLY A 188 -7.13 0.69 3.80
CA GLY A 188 -7.61 2.04 4.09
C GLY A 188 -8.56 2.56 3.03
N VAL A 189 -8.23 2.40 1.75
CA VAL A 189 -9.11 2.74 0.62
C VAL A 189 -10.39 1.91 0.66
N GLY A 190 -10.29 0.60 0.89
CA GLY A 190 -11.43 -0.30 1.05
C GLY A 190 -12.39 0.15 2.16
N ILE A 191 -11.85 0.61 3.30
CA ILE A 191 -12.66 1.17 4.39
C ILE A 191 -13.42 2.42 3.92
N LEU A 192 -12.77 3.35 3.21
CA LEU A 192 -13.41 4.56 2.71
C LEU A 192 -14.56 4.23 1.74
N LEU A 193 -14.37 3.26 0.85
CA LEU A 193 -15.36 2.86 -0.16
C LEU A 193 -16.53 2.08 0.45
N VAL A 194 -16.25 1.04 1.24
CA VAL A 194 -17.27 0.14 1.79
C VAL A 194 -18.05 0.79 2.93
N PHE A 195 -17.37 1.53 3.81
CA PHE A 195 -17.99 2.16 4.97
C PHE A 195 -18.24 3.65 4.77
N ASN A 196 -18.40 4.10 3.53
CA ASN A 196 -18.59 5.50 3.15
C ASN A 196 -19.61 6.24 4.04
N LYS A 197 -20.78 5.65 4.32
CA LYS A 197 -21.81 6.26 5.19
C LYS A 197 -21.39 6.48 6.65
N ARG A 198 -20.49 5.64 7.18
CA ARG A 198 -19.98 5.76 8.56
C ARG A 198 -18.76 6.68 8.63
N VAL A 199 -17.99 6.73 7.55
CA VAL A 199 -16.79 7.54 7.39
C VAL A 199 -17.17 9.00 7.11
N PHE A 200 -18.25 9.22 6.35
CA PHE A 200 -18.84 10.52 6.04
C PHE A 200 -20.34 10.51 6.40
N PRO A 201 -20.69 10.64 7.69
CA PRO A 201 -22.08 10.79 8.11
C PRO A 201 -22.65 12.03 7.44
N LYS A 202 -23.82 11.91 6.82
CA LYS A 202 -24.59 13.09 6.43
C LYS A 202 -25.02 13.77 7.71
N GLU A 203 -24.86 15.08 7.80
CA GLU A 203 -25.60 15.84 8.80
C GLU A 203 -27.08 15.60 8.50
N GLU A 204 -27.77 14.86 9.37
CA GLU A 204 -29.21 14.88 9.40
C GLU A 204 -29.57 16.30 9.83
N GLY A 205 -29.77 17.17 8.84
CA GLY A 205 -30.35 18.47 9.08
C GLY A 205 -31.66 18.26 9.83
N ASN A 206 -31.80 18.91 10.98
CA ASN A 206 -33.05 19.04 11.70
C ASN A 206 -34.15 19.48 10.72
N ALA A 207 -34.86 18.51 10.14
CA ALA A 207 -36.09 18.75 9.39
C ALA A 207 -37.16 19.38 10.31
N SER A 208 -36.99 19.28 11.64
CA SER A 208 -37.82 19.94 12.64
C SER A 208 -37.60 21.46 12.76
N ASP A 209 -36.43 21.99 12.38
CA ASP A 209 -36.12 23.42 12.58
C ASP A 209 -36.63 24.30 11.42
N THR A 210 -36.89 23.69 10.25
CA THR A 210 -37.45 24.40 9.10
C THR A 210 -38.98 24.57 9.26
N GLU A 211 -39.68 23.56 9.78
CA GLU A 211 -41.12 23.65 10.05
C GLU A 211 -41.45 24.62 11.21
N GLN A 212 -40.61 24.68 12.26
CA GLN A 212 -40.81 25.64 13.36
C GLN A 212 -40.49 27.08 12.99
N LYS A 213 -39.56 27.33 12.05
CA LYS A 213 -39.30 28.69 11.54
C LYS A 213 -40.41 29.17 10.61
N GLU A 214 -41.00 28.30 9.80
CA GLU A 214 -42.14 28.68 8.95
C GLU A 214 -43.40 28.96 9.78
N GLN A 215 -43.66 28.19 10.85
CA GLN A 215 -44.80 28.44 11.73
C GLN A 215 -44.65 29.71 12.59
N ASN A 216 -43.45 30.04 13.05
CA ASN A 216 -43.20 31.26 13.84
C ASN A 216 -43.08 32.55 13.01
N THR A 217 -42.97 32.44 11.67
CA THR A 217 -42.97 33.60 10.77
C THR A 217 -44.37 33.85 10.17
N ALA A 218 -45.29 32.90 10.33
CA ALA A 218 -46.68 32.97 9.87
C ALA A 218 -47.70 33.33 10.97
N ALA A 219 -47.24 33.59 12.20
CA ALA A 219 -48.03 34.08 13.34
C ALA A 219 -47.64 35.53 13.68
#